data_AF-A0A831RYG1-F1
#
_entry.id   AF-A0A831RYG1-F1
#
_cell.length_a   1.000
_cell.length_b   1.000
_cell.length_c   1.000
_cell.angle_alpha   90.00
_cell.angle_beta   90.00
_cell.angle_gamma   90.00
#
_symmetry.space_group_name_H-M   'P 1'
#
loop_
_entity.id
_entity.type
_entity.pdbx_description
1 polymer ?
#
loop_
_entity_poly.entity_id
_entity_poly.type
_entity_poly.pdbx_seq_one_letter_code
_entity_poly.pdbx_strand_id
1 'polypeptide(L)'
;GLNKRSPWLAAMMMLIMFSMAGVPPTVGFFAKLFVLDALVNANMLWLALVAVFFSVVGAFYYLRVIKVIYFDQPITHAPIVANVDARMAISVNGLAMLYYGIFPASLLALCQAAIAAL
;
A
#
# COMPACT_ATOMS: atom_id res chain seq x y z
N GLY A 1 0.92 2.70 -19.12
CA GLY A 1 1.97 2.43 -20.13
C GLY A 1 3.29 1.88 -19.59
N LEU A 2 3.52 1.90 -18.27
CA LEU A 2 4.75 1.42 -17.62
C LEU A 2 4.94 -0.09 -17.76
N ASN A 3 3.84 -0.86 -17.69
CA ASN A 3 3.83 -2.32 -17.82
C ASN A 3 4.46 -2.80 -19.14
N LYS A 4 4.25 -2.05 -20.23
CA LYS A 4 4.81 -2.38 -21.57
C LYS A 4 6.33 -2.20 -21.67
N ARG A 5 6.95 -1.49 -20.72
CA ARG A 5 8.39 -1.16 -20.75
C ARG A 5 9.18 -1.86 -19.65
N SER A 6 8.60 -1.95 -18.45
CA SER A 6 9.21 -2.59 -17.29
C SER A 6 8.12 -3.26 -16.45
N PRO A 7 7.69 -4.48 -16.81
CA PRO A 7 6.58 -5.16 -16.12
C PRO A 7 6.86 -5.39 -14.63
N TRP A 8 8.12 -5.67 -14.27
CA TRP A 8 8.53 -5.81 -12.86
C TRP A 8 8.28 -4.54 -12.03
N LEU A 9 8.72 -3.39 -12.54
CA LEU A 9 8.55 -2.11 -11.84
C LEU A 9 7.07 -1.72 -11.77
N ALA A 10 6.29 -2.03 -12.81
CA ALA A 10 4.85 -1.83 -12.81
C ALA A 10 4.15 -2.67 -11.73
N ALA A 11 4.55 -3.94 -11.58
CA ALA A 11 4.01 -4.83 -10.55
C ALA A 11 4.35 -4.35 -9.13
N MET A 12 5.61 -3.98 -8.87
CA MET A 12 6.01 -3.46 -7.56
C MET A 12 5.30 -2.15 -7.21
N MET A 13 5.18 -1.23 -8.18
CA MET A 13 4.43 0.02 -7.98
C MET A 13 2.94 -0.25 -7.74
N MET A 14 2.34 -1.20 -8.47
CA MET A 14 0.96 -1.64 -8.22
C MET A 14 0.78 -2.17 -6.79
N LEU A 15 1.69 -3.01 -6.31
CA LEU A 15 1.64 -3.54 -4.93
C LEU A 15 1.68 -2.41 -3.90
N ILE A 16 2.59 -1.44 -4.07
CA ILE A 16 2.72 -0.29 -3.19
C ILE A 16 1.44 0.56 -3.22
N MET A 17 0.90 0.84 -4.41
CA MET A 17 -0.34 1.63 -4.56
C MET A 17 -1.56 0.91 -3.97
N PHE A 18 -1.66 -0.41 -4.11
CA PHE A 18 -2.72 -1.17 -3.46
C PHE A 18 -2.58 -1.18 -1.94
N SER A 19 -1.35 -1.22 -1.41
CA SER A 19 -1.09 -1.08 0.02
C SER A 19 -1.56 0.27 0.55
N MET A 20 -1.22 1.35 -0.14
CA MET A 20 -1.68 2.71 0.22
C MET A 20 -3.20 2.88 0.10
N ALA A 21 -3.80 2.28 -0.92
CA ALA A 21 -5.26 2.24 -1.07
C ALA A 21 -5.92 1.48 0.09
N GLY A 22 -5.24 0.50 0.68
CA GLY A 22 -5.79 -0.38 1.69
C GLY A 22 -6.70 -1.44 1.06
N VAL A 23 -6.25 -2.08 -0.02
CA VAL A 23 -6.96 -3.20 -0.64
C VAL A 23 -6.50 -4.51 0.02
N PRO A 24 -7.40 -5.41 0.48
CA PRO A 24 -7.00 -6.73 0.96
C PRO A 24 -6.27 -7.48 -0.17
N PRO A 25 -5.12 -8.17 0.03
CA PRO A 25 -4.44 -8.62 1.26
C PRO A 25 -3.19 -7.79 1.65
N THR A 26 -3.22 -6.46 1.50
CA THR A 26 -2.05 -5.61 1.75
C THR A 26 -1.90 -5.17 3.21
N VAL A 27 -0.66 -4.88 3.62
CA VAL A 27 -0.36 -4.38 4.98
C VAL A 27 -1.12 -3.10 5.33
N GLY A 28 -1.31 -2.19 4.36
CA GLY A 28 -2.04 -0.95 4.60
C GLY A 28 -3.55 -1.13 4.84
N PHE A 29 -4.14 -2.25 4.41
CA PHE A 29 -5.52 -2.59 4.78
C PHE A 29 -5.62 -2.95 6.27
N PHE A 30 -4.75 -3.85 6.74
CA PHE A 30 -4.71 -4.26 8.14
C PHE A 30 -4.43 -3.08 9.08
N ALA A 31 -3.50 -2.19 8.71
CA ALA A 31 -3.22 -0.98 9.48
C ALA A 31 -4.49 -0.12 9.67
N LYS A 32 -5.25 0.12 8.60
CA LYS A 32 -6.52 0.87 8.68
C LYS A 32 -7.56 0.14 9.51
N LEU A 33 -7.70 -1.17 9.34
CA LEU A 33 -8.64 -1.97 10.13
C LEU A 33 -8.35 -1.91 11.62
N PHE A 34 -7.09 -2.04 12.05
CA PHE A 34 -6.74 -1.96 13.47
C PHE A 34 -7.02 -0.59 14.07
N VAL A 35 -6.81 0.50 13.30
CA VAL A 35 -7.18 1.84 13.75
C VAL A 35 -8.70 1.98 13.87
N LEU A 36 -9.46 1.46 12.92
CA LEU A 36 -10.93 1.49 12.99
C LEU A 36 -11.46 0.65 14.15
N ASP A 37 -10.90 -0.54 14.38
CA ASP A 37 -11.26 -1.40 15.51
C ASP A 37 -10.97 -0.70 16.85
N ALA A 38 -9.81 -0.05 16.99
CA ALA A 38 -9.47 0.75 18.16
C ALA A 38 -10.46 1.91 18.40
N LEU A 39 -10.89 2.60 17.34
CA LEU A 39 -11.88 3.69 17.44
C LEU A 39 -13.26 3.18 17.87
N VAL A 40 -13.70 2.04 17.32
CA VAL A 40 -14.98 1.42 17.69
C VAL A 40 -14.94 0.94 19.15
N ASN A 41 -13.86 0.29 19.57
CA ASN A 41 -13.66 -0.13 20.96
C ASN A 41 -13.61 1.06 21.94
N ALA A 42 -13.13 2.23 21.48
CA ALA A 42 -13.15 3.47 22.23
C ALA A 42 -14.50 4.22 22.17
N ASN A 43 -15.58 3.64 21.61
CA ASN A 43 -16.88 4.28 21.37
C ASN A 43 -16.82 5.56 20.50
N MET A 44 -15.77 5.75 19.71
CA MET A 44 -15.56 6.92 18.86
C MET A 44 -16.11 6.70 17.44
N LEU A 45 -17.38 6.32 17.33
CA LEU A 45 -18.00 5.94 16.06
C LEU A 45 -17.94 7.06 14.99
N TRP A 46 -18.09 8.32 15.41
CA TRP A 46 -18.01 9.46 14.50
C TRP A 46 -16.64 9.54 13.78
N LEU A 47 -15.55 9.34 14.52
CA LEU A 47 -14.19 9.34 13.95
C LEU A 47 -13.97 8.13 13.06
N ALA A 48 -14.51 6.96 13.41
CA ALA A 48 -14.43 5.77 12.58
C ALA A 48 -15.09 6.00 11.21
N LEU A 49 -16.27 6.64 11.17
CA LEU A 49 -16.96 6.99 9.92
C LEU A 49 -16.14 7.96 9.06
N VAL A 50 -15.57 8.99 9.67
CA VAL A 50 -14.71 9.96 8.96
C VAL A 50 -13.46 9.28 8.40
N ALA A 51 -12.82 8.40 9.18
CA ALA A 51 -11.65 7.65 8.73
C ALA A 51 -11.97 6.72 7.55
N VAL A 52 -13.11 6.01 7.59
CA VAL A 52 -13.57 5.18 6.46
C VAL A 52 -13.83 6.04 5.22
N PHE A 53 -14.51 7.18 5.38
CA PHE A 53 -14.81 8.08 4.26
C PHE A 53 -13.54 8.56 3.56
N PHE A 54 -12.57 9.09 4.32
CA PHE A 54 -11.28 9.52 3.75
C PHE A 54 -10.47 8.36 3.16
N SER A 55 -10.59 7.15 3.73
CA SER A 55 -9.97 5.96 3.15
C SER A 55 -10.54 5.63 1.76
N VAL A 56 -11.86 5.71 1.58
CA VAL A 56 -12.51 5.48 0.27
C VAL A 56 -12.10 6.56 -0.74
N VAL A 57 -12.06 7.83 -0.33
CA VAL A 57 -11.58 8.92 -1.17
C VAL A 57 -10.13 8.67 -1.61
N GLY A 58 -9.24 8.28 -0.69
CA GLY A 58 -7.87 7.92 -1.00
C GLY A 58 -7.77 6.75 -1.99
N ALA A 59 -8.54 5.68 -1.76
CA ALA A 59 -8.56 4.51 -2.64
C ALA A 59 -8.89 4.88 -4.10
N PHE A 60 -9.81 5.82 -4.32
CA PHE A 60 -10.13 6.30 -5.67
C PHE A 60 -8.91 6.92 -6.39
N TYR A 61 -8.11 7.73 -5.69
CA TYR A 61 -6.90 8.32 -6.27
C TYR A 61 -5.84 7.26 -6.61
N TYR A 62 -5.59 6.31 -5.71
CA TYR A 62 -4.60 5.26 -5.94
C TYR A 62 -5.01 4.30 -7.07
N LEU A 63 -6.29 3.90 -7.14
CA LEU A 63 -6.80 3.07 -8.22
C LEU A 63 -6.70 3.79 -9.58
N ARG A 64 -6.91 5.11 -9.62
CA ARG A 64 -6.69 5.91 -10.83
C ARG A 64 -5.23 5.84 -11.28
N VAL A 65 -4.26 5.90 -10.37
CA VAL A 65 -2.83 5.76 -10.71
C VAL A 65 -2.55 4.37 -11.30
N ILE A 66 -3.08 3.31 -10.69
CA ILE A 66 -2.93 1.93 -11.20
C ILE A 66 -3.50 1.81 -12.62
N LYS A 67 -4.67 2.43 -12.87
CA LYS A 67 -5.27 2.48 -14.20
C LYS A 67 -4.30 3.07 -15.23
N VAL A 68 -3.69 4.21 -14.93
CA VAL A 68 -2.74 4.89 -15.84
C VAL A 68 -1.48 4.03 -16.07
N ILE A 69 -0.99 3.34 -15.03
CA ILE A 69 0.19 2.46 -15.12
C ILE A 69 -0.05 1.30 -16.09
N TYR A 70 -1.23 0.67 -16.05
CA TYR A 70 -1.53 -0.55 -16.81
C TYR A 70 -2.26 -0.33 -18.12
N PHE A 71 -3.28 0.54 -18.14
CA PHE A 71 -4.23 0.65 -19.25
C PHE A 71 -3.93 1.81 -20.20
N ASP A 72 -3.32 2.91 -19.72
CA ASP A 72 -3.04 4.05 -20.59
C ASP A 72 -1.84 3.78 -21.50
N GLN A 73 -1.90 4.30 -22.73
CA GLN A 73 -0.80 4.20 -23.68
C GLN A 73 0.36 5.12 -23.27
N PRO A 74 1.62 4.68 -23.44
CA PRO A 74 2.76 5.51 -23.08
C PRO A 74 2.87 6.70 -24.05
N ILE A 75 2.89 7.93 -23.50
CA ILE A 75 3.10 9.18 -24.26
C ILE A 75 4.54 9.23 -24.80
N THR A 76 5.46 8.72 -23.99
CA THR A 76 6.86 8.38 -24.27
C THR A 76 7.03 7.12 -25.14
N HIS A 77 8.14 6.82 -25.83
CA HIS A 77 8.63 5.42 -26.02
C HIS A 77 10.02 5.13 -25.42
N ALA A 78 10.69 6.14 -24.87
CA ALA A 78 12.03 6.01 -24.30
C ALA A 78 12.11 4.91 -23.20
N PRO A 79 13.19 4.11 -23.16
CA PRO A 79 13.40 3.14 -22.10
C PRO A 79 13.48 3.84 -20.73
N ILE A 80 12.92 3.19 -19.71
CA ILE A 80 13.01 3.71 -18.35
C ILE A 80 14.38 3.36 -17.81
N VAL A 81 15.23 4.37 -17.73
CA VAL A 81 16.55 4.27 -17.10
C VAL A 81 16.35 4.50 -15.60
N ALA A 82 15.88 3.47 -14.90
CA ALA A 82 15.87 3.48 -13.45
C ALA A 82 17.25 3.03 -12.96
N ASN A 83 17.91 3.83 -12.13
CA ASN A 83 19.15 3.42 -11.45
C ASN A 83 18.90 2.12 -10.67
N VAL A 84 19.93 1.27 -10.61
CA VAL A 84 19.85 -0.04 -9.93
C VAL A 84 19.39 0.12 -8.49
N ASP A 85 19.87 1.15 -7.79
CA ASP A 85 19.49 1.47 -6.42
C ASP A 85 17.98 1.71 -6.27
N ALA A 86 17.39 2.50 -7.17
CA ALA A 86 15.96 2.77 -7.15
C ALA A 86 15.14 1.49 -7.42
N ARG A 87 15.62 0.64 -8.34
CA ARG A 87 14.98 -0.64 -8.65
C ARG A 87 15.05 -1.61 -7.47
N MET A 88 16.18 -1.67 -6.78
CA MET A 88 16.34 -2.46 -5.55
C MET A 88 15.44 -1.93 -4.44
N ALA A 89 15.47 -0.62 -4.16
CA ALA A 89 14.65 0.00 -3.12
C ALA A 89 13.15 -0.27 -3.31
N ILE A 90 12.64 -0.13 -4.54
CA ILE A 90 11.23 -0.39 -4.85
C ILE A 90 10.89 -1.88 -4.74
N SER A 91 11.79 -2.76 -5.20
CA SER A 91 11.55 -4.21 -5.14
C SER A 91 11.56 -4.72 -3.70
N VAL A 92 12.52 -4.29 -2.89
CA VAL A 92 12.61 -4.64 -1.47
C VAL A 92 11.39 -4.14 -0.71
N ASN A 93 10.98 -2.88 -0.91
CA ASN A 93 9.77 -2.34 -0.27
C ASN A 93 8.49 -3.06 -0.71
N GLY A 94 8.31 -3.28 -2.02
CA GLY A 94 7.13 -3.97 -2.55
C GLY A 94 7.00 -5.39 -2.01
N LEU A 95 8.11 -6.14 -1.95
CA LEU A 95 8.14 -7.49 -1.39
C LEU A 95 7.94 -7.49 0.13
N ALA A 96 8.54 -6.54 0.86
CA ALA A 96 8.32 -6.41 2.30
C ALA A 96 6.85 -6.11 2.61
N MET A 97 6.20 -5.20 1.87
CA MET A 97 4.77 -4.91 2.03
C MET A 97 3.88 -6.13 1.78
N LEU A 98 4.23 -6.96 0.80
CA LEU A 98 3.51 -8.21 0.52
C LEU A 98 3.71 -9.22 1.64
N TYR A 99 4.95 -9.39 2.12
CA TYR A 99 5.26 -10.29 3.23
C TYR A 99 4.50 -9.90 4.50
N TYR A 100 4.55 -8.62 4.91
CA TYR A 100 3.83 -8.13 6.09
C TYR A 100 2.31 -8.09 5.90
N GLY A 101 1.82 -7.97 4.66
CA GLY A 101 0.40 -8.09 4.35
C GLY A 101 -0.13 -9.49 4.58
N ILE A 102 0.63 -10.53 4.24
CA ILE A 102 0.25 -11.93 4.45
C ILE A 102 0.43 -12.34 5.92
N PHE A 103 1.51 -11.86 6.57
CA PHE A 103 1.85 -12.22 7.95
C PHE A 103 1.88 -10.99 8.89
N PRO A 104 0.72 -10.34 9.14
CA PRO A 104 0.66 -9.15 9.98
C PRO A 104 1.02 -9.44 11.45
N ALA A 105 0.91 -10.70 11.90
CA ALA A 105 1.23 -11.12 13.26
C ALA A 105 2.69 -10.85 13.65
N SER A 106 3.63 -10.97 12.71
CA SER A 106 5.05 -10.72 12.97
C SER A 106 5.32 -9.26 13.34
N LEU A 107 4.70 -8.34 12.60
CA LEU A 107 4.80 -6.90 12.83
C LEU A 107 4.07 -6.49 14.13
N LEU A 108 2.88 -7.03 14.35
CA LEU A 108 2.09 -6.74 15.55
C LEU A 108 2.82 -7.17 16.84
N ALA A 109 3.46 -8.34 16.83
CA ALA A 109 4.23 -8.82 17.98
C ALA A 109 5.38 -7.87 18.32
N LEU A 110 6.09 -7.35 17.31
CA LEU A 110 7.15 -6.35 17.50
C LEU A 110 6.59 -5.02 18.04
N CYS A 111 5.46 -4.55 17.51
CA CYS A 111 4.81 -3.34 18.01
C CYS A 111 4.36 -3.49 19.47
N GLN A 112 3.76 -4.62 19.83
CA GLN A 112 3.32 -4.90 21.21
C GLN A 112 4.50 -4.97 22.17
N ALA A 113 5.61 -5.62 21.79
CA ALA A 113 6.82 -5.67 22.59
C ALA A 113 7.42 -4.27 22.82
N ALA A 114 7.42 -3.42 21.79
CA ALA A 114 7.90 -2.04 21.90
C ALA A 114 7.01 -1.16 22.79
N ILE A 115 5.68 -1.33 22.70
CA ILE A 115 4.72 -0.59 23.55
C ILE A 115 4.84 -1.05 25.01
N ALA A 116 5.03 -2.35 25.27
CA ALA A 116 5.18 -2.87 26.63
C ALA A 116 6.49 -2.43 27.31
N ALA A 117 7.48 -1.97 26.53
CA ALA A 117 8.74 -1.42 27.03
C ALA A 117 8.65 0.08 27.38
N LEU A 118 7.51 0.74 27.07
CA LEU A 118 7.24 2.16 27.34
C LEU A 118 6.46 2.32 28.65
#